data_AF-A0A6M3Y5D9-F1
#
_entry.id   AF-A0A6M3Y5D9-F1
#
_cell.length_a   1.000
_cell.length_b   1.000
_cell.length_c   1.000
_cell.angle_alpha   90.00
_cell.angle_beta   90.00
_cell.angle_gamma   90.00
#
_symmetry.space_group_name_H-M   'P 1'
#
loop_
_entity.id
_entity.type
_entity.pdbx_description
1 polymer ?
#
loop_
_entity_poly.entity_id
_entity_poly.type
_entity_poly.pdbx_seq_one_letter_code
_entity_poly.pdbx_strand_id
1 'polypeptide(L)'
;MKQTNEKVYRCDFCNRAIVSAGSMKLHERMCKKNPQNQHQCFKYCENLVKEQFDINDEDGHKCSASEISFTCKKRPNIGLYSYKLERYKSKQKRLENMERMPLECELYKAEQGHDFSPEVDNIYY
;
A
#
# COMPACT_ATOMS: atom_id res chain seq x y z
N MET A 1 -25.09 35.07 2.20
CA MET A 1 -24.11 33.99 1.93
C MET A 1 -24.10 33.05 3.12
N LYS A 2 -24.61 31.82 2.99
CA LYS A 2 -24.72 30.87 4.11
C LYS A 2 -23.36 30.17 4.25
N GLN A 3 -22.55 30.57 5.25
CA GLN A 3 -21.39 29.78 5.65
C GLN A 3 -21.89 28.58 6.45
N THR A 4 -21.67 27.37 5.95
CA THR A 4 -21.90 26.16 6.73
C THR A 4 -20.63 25.87 7.53
N ASN A 5 -20.74 25.87 8.87
CA ASN A 5 -19.67 25.49 9.78
C ASN A 5 -19.51 23.95 9.82
N GLU A 6 -19.30 23.34 8.65
CA GLU A 6 -19.12 21.90 8.56
C GLU A 6 -17.78 21.50 9.21
N LYS A 7 -17.86 20.62 10.20
CA LYS A 7 -16.67 20.05 10.82
C LYS A 7 -15.92 19.22 9.78
N VAL A 8 -14.70 19.64 9.47
CA VAL A 8 -13.76 18.85 8.65
C VAL A 8 -12.83 18.05 9.54
N TYR A 9 -12.56 16.81 9.13
CA TYR A 9 -11.53 15.97 9.70
C TYR A 9 -10.30 16.11 8.81
N ARG A 10 -9.10 16.24 9.39
CA ARG A 10 -7.84 16.31 8.65
C ARG A 10 -7.04 15.04 8.92
N CYS A 11 -6.50 14.45 7.86
CA CYS A 11 -5.66 13.26 7.96
C CYS A 11 -4.30 13.64 8.53
N ASP A 12 -3.88 13.00 9.62
CA ASP A 12 -2.60 13.29 10.29
C ASP A 12 -1.37 13.00 9.40
N PHE A 13 -1.54 12.16 8.37
CA PHE A 13 -0.43 11.75 7.51
C PHE A 13 -0.28 12.58 6.24
N CYS A 14 -1.35 13.19 5.73
CA CYS A 14 -1.28 13.94 4.46
C CYS A 14 -2.07 15.25 4.45
N ASN A 15 -2.62 15.68 5.59
CA ASN A 15 -3.39 16.90 5.78
C ASN A 15 -4.65 17.03 4.91
N ARG A 16 -5.06 15.97 4.21
CA ARG A 16 -6.29 15.93 3.42
C ARG A 16 -7.49 16.14 4.32
N ALA A 17 -8.35 17.09 3.95
CA ALA A 17 -9.60 17.36 4.65
C ALA A 17 -10.74 16.50 4.07
N ILE A 18 -11.53 15.88 4.95
CA ILE A 18 -12.74 15.11 4.62
C ILE A 18 -13.83 15.50 5.62
N VAL A 19 -15.06 15.75 5.13
CA VAL A 19 -16.20 16.16 5.96
C VAL A 19 -16.81 15.03 6.79
N SER A 20 -16.63 13.77 6.36
CA SER A 20 -17.16 12.59 7.04
C SER A 20 -16.09 11.87 7.87
N ALA A 21 -16.38 11.63 9.16
CA ALA A 21 -15.49 10.89 10.06
C ALA A 21 -15.23 9.46 9.59
N GLY A 22 -16.27 8.76 9.08
CA GLY A 22 -16.13 7.39 8.59
C GLY A 22 -15.24 7.32 7.34
N SER A 23 -15.41 8.28 6.42
CA SER A 23 -14.55 8.42 5.25
C SER A 23 -13.11 8.78 5.64
N MET A 24 -12.90 9.57 6.70
CA MET A 24 -11.56 9.87 7.21
C MET A 24 -10.86 8.62 7.75
N LYS A 25 -11.53 7.81 8.58
CA LYS A 25 -10.97 6.55 9.10
C LYS A 25 -10.55 5.60 7.96
N LEU A 26 -11.36 5.49 6.91
CA LEU A 26 -11.01 4.70 5.73
C LEU A 26 -9.84 5.31 4.95
N HIS A 27 -9.79 6.63 4.86
CA HIS A 27 -8.69 7.34 4.22
C HIS A 27 -7.36 7.10 4.93
N GLU A 28 -7.30 7.25 6.25
CA GLU A 28 -6.10 7.04 7.06
C GLU A 28 -5.54 5.62 6.91
N ARG A 29 -6.42 4.60 6.95
CA ARG A 29 -6.04 3.20 6.74
C ARG A 29 -5.35 2.99 5.39
N MET A 30 -5.75 3.73 4.35
CA MET A 30 -5.23 3.57 2.99
C MET A 30 -4.26 4.67 2.58
N CYS A 31 -3.94 5.60 3.48
CA CYS A 31 -3.14 6.76 3.17
C CYS A 31 -1.71 6.34 2.82
N LYS A 32 -1.22 6.75 1.65
CA LYS A 32 0.15 6.42 1.20
C LYS A 32 1.23 7.00 2.12
N LYS A 33 0.92 8.12 2.79
CA LYS A 33 1.83 8.76 3.75
C LYS A 33 1.75 8.14 5.16
N ASN A 34 0.75 7.31 5.45
CA ASN A 34 0.68 6.59 6.73
C ASN A 34 1.86 5.61 6.81
N PRO A 35 2.71 5.68 7.86
CA PRO A 35 3.84 4.77 8.04
C PRO A 35 3.47 3.30 7.95
N GLN A 36 2.27 2.90 8.40
CA GLN A 36 1.76 1.52 8.30
C GLN A 36 1.54 1.04 6.86
N ASN A 37 1.61 1.93 5.87
CA ASN A 37 1.49 1.62 4.45
C ASN A 37 2.82 1.78 3.70
N GLN A 38 3.90 2.18 4.38
CA GLN A 38 5.22 2.43 3.81
C GLN A 38 6.14 1.20 3.89
N HIS A 39 5.77 0.13 3.20
CA HIS A 39 6.55 -1.11 3.20
C HIS A 39 7.81 -0.99 2.33
N GLN A 40 8.98 -0.98 2.96
CA GLN A 40 10.28 -0.75 2.31
C GLN A 40 10.58 -1.75 1.19
N CYS A 41 10.13 -2.99 1.35
CA CYS A 41 10.36 -4.03 0.35
C CYS A 41 9.80 -3.69 -1.04
N PHE A 42 8.67 -2.97 -1.14
CA PHE A 42 8.10 -2.58 -2.43
C PHE A 42 8.97 -1.61 -3.23
N LYS A 43 9.87 -0.90 -2.56
CA LYS A 43 10.68 0.14 -3.19
C LYS A 43 12.09 -0.32 -3.49
N TYR A 44 12.66 -1.15 -2.62
CA TYR A 44 14.12 -1.25 -2.55
C TYR A 44 14.66 -2.68 -2.35
N CYS A 45 13.83 -3.69 -2.12
CA CYS A 45 14.33 -5.02 -1.77
C CYS A 45 14.70 -5.84 -3.01
N GLU A 46 15.97 -6.20 -3.16
CA GLU A 46 16.47 -7.07 -4.26
C GLU A 46 15.89 -8.50 -4.24
N ASN A 47 15.41 -8.92 -3.07
CA ASN A 47 14.78 -10.23 -2.88
C ASN A 47 13.31 -10.23 -3.29
N LEU A 48 12.69 -9.06 -3.49
CA LEU A 48 11.31 -8.97 -3.96
C LEU A 48 11.23 -9.33 -5.45
N VAL A 49 10.35 -10.27 -5.76
CA VAL A 49 9.98 -10.62 -7.14
C VAL A 49 8.57 -10.11 -7.37
N LYS A 50 8.38 -9.35 -8.45
CA LYS A 50 7.08 -8.85 -8.91
C LYS A 50 6.80 -9.46 -10.27
N GLU A 51 5.73 -10.23 -10.38
CA GLU A 51 5.32 -10.85 -11.63
C GLU A 51 3.96 -10.31 -12.05
N GLN A 52 3.81 -10.02 -13.33
CA GLN A 52 2.55 -9.59 -13.93
C GLN A 52 2.05 -10.72 -14.83
N PHE A 53 0.81 -11.13 -14.59
CA PHE A 53 0.11 -12.16 -15.36
C PHE A 53 -0.99 -11.49 -16.16
N ASP A 54 -0.95 -11.68 -17.48
CA ASP A 54 -2.06 -11.31 -18.34
C ASP A 54 -3.19 -12.32 -18.11
N ILE A 55 -4.39 -11.82 -17.83
CA ILE A 55 -5.58 -12.68 -17.79
C ILE A 55 -6.05 -12.79 -19.23
N ASN A 56 -6.03 -13.99 -19.78
CA ASN A 56 -6.62 -14.27 -21.07
C ASN A 56 -8.06 -14.76 -20.87
N ASP A 57 -8.97 -14.35 -21.74
CA ASP A 57 -10.30 -14.93 -21.82
C ASP A 57 -10.22 -16.38 -22.34
N GLU A 58 -11.31 -17.14 -22.26
CA GLU A 58 -11.33 -18.56 -22.66
C GLU A 58 -10.91 -18.79 -24.11
N ASP A 59 -11.12 -17.79 -24.97
CA ASP A 59 -10.73 -17.78 -26.38
C ASP A 59 -9.29 -17.29 -26.62
N GLY A 60 -8.49 -17.10 -25.58
CA GLY A 60 -7.09 -16.65 -25.68
C GLY A 60 -6.92 -15.16 -25.98
N HIS A 61 -8.00 -14.37 -25.94
CA HIS A 61 -7.95 -12.92 -26.09
C HIS A 61 -7.44 -12.29 -24.79
N LYS A 62 -6.46 -11.37 -24.89
CA LYS A 62 -5.99 -10.62 -23.71
C LYS A 62 -7.13 -9.80 -23.12
N CYS A 63 -7.50 -10.10 -21.88
CA CYS A 63 -8.40 -9.26 -21.12
C CYS A 63 -7.67 -7.97 -20.70
N SER A 64 -8.41 -6.89 -20.50
CA SER A 64 -7.86 -5.66 -19.90
C SER A 64 -7.38 -5.85 -18.46
N ALA A 65 -7.78 -6.95 -17.82
CA ALA A 65 -7.37 -7.28 -16.47
C ALA A 65 -6.02 -8.00 -16.49
N SER A 66 -5.07 -7.49 -15.70
CA SER A 66 -3.84 -8.19 -15.37
C SER A 66 -3.75 -8.38 -13.86
N GLU A 67 -3.13 -9.47 -13.46
CA GLU A 67 -2.85 -9.78 -12.07
C GLU A 67 -1.38 -9.52 -11.74
N ILE A 68 -1.09 -9.05 -10.53
CA ILE A 68 0.26 -8.85 -10.05
C ILE A 68 0.46 -9.72 -8.82
N SER A 69 1.47 -10.60 -8.84
CA SER A 69 1.92 -11.34 -7.66
C SER A 69 3.20 -10.70 -7.10
N PHE A 70 3.39 -10.87 -5.80
CA PHE A 70 4.65 -10.54 -5.14
C PHE A 70 5.13 -11.74 -4.34
N THR A 71 6.41 -12.08 -4.45
CA THR A 71 7.05 -13.14 -3.66
C THR A 71 8.44 -12.68 -3.22
N CYS A 72 9.04 -13.38 -2.24
CA CYS A 72 10.39 -13.07 -1.77
C CYS A 72 11.31 -14.26 -1.97
N LYS A 73 12.47 -14.07 -2.64
CA LYS A 73 13.49 -15.10 -2.86
C LYS A 73 14.00 -15.74 -1.56
N LYS A 74 13.92 -15.02 -0.43
CA LYS A 74 14.36 -15.49 0.89
C LYS A 74 13.22 -16.07 1.74
N ARG A 75 11.97 -15.89 1.33
CA ARG A 75 10.78 -16.48 1.97
C ARG A 75 10.02 -17.31 0.93
N PRO A 76 10.61 -18.42 0.45
CA PRO A 76 9.93 -19.27 -0.50
C PRO A 76 8.62 -19.77 0.12
N ASN A 77 7.56 -19.89 -0.69
CA ASN A 77 6.23 -20.37 -0.33
C ASN A 77 5.26 -19.35 0.32
N ILE A 78 5.64 -18.08 0.47
CA ILE A 78 4.73 -17.05 1.00
C ILE A 78 4.46 -16.00 -0.08
N GLY A 79 3.21 -15.91 -0.50
CA GLY A 79 2.72 -14.82 -1.35
C GLY A 79 2.61 -13.53 -0.55
N LEU A 80 3.05 -12.42 -1.12
CA LEU A 80 3.02 -11.10 -0.50
C LEU A 80 1.99 -10.22 -1.20
N TYR A 81 1.34 -9.33 -0.46
CA TYR A 81 0.43 -8.35 -1.05
C TYR A 81 0.63 -6.93 -0.49
N SER A 82 0.20 -5.95 -1.29
CA SER A 82 0.13 -4.56 -0.88
C SER A 82 -1.16 -4.31 -0.12
N TYR A 83 -1.10 -3.53 0.97
CA TYR A 83 -2.25 -3.07 1.76
C TYR A 83 -3.45 -2.57 0.91
N LYS A 84 -3.19 -2.09 -0.32
CA LYS A 84 -4.22 -1.70 -1.31
C LYS A 84 -5.27 -2.79 -1.55
N LEU A 85 -4.89 -4.08 -1.50
CA LEU A 85 -5.83 -5.18 -1.72
C LEU A 85 -6.88 -5.31 -0.61
N GLU A 86 -6.56 -4.89 0.62
CA GLU A 86 -7.45 -4.99 1.79
C GLU A 86 -8.73 -4.16 1.63
N ARG A 87 -8.74 -3.16 0.73
CA ARG A 87 -9.93 -2.36 0.41
C ARG A 87 -11.00 -3.18 -0.31
N TYR A 88 -10.61 -4.16 -1.10
CA TYR A 88 -11.52 -4.90 -1.96
C TYR A 88 -12.05 -6.12 -1.20
N LYS A 89 -13.23 -5.98 -0.59
CA LYS A 89 -13.91 -7.08 0.12
C LYS A 89 -13.99 -8.36 -0.73
N SER A 90 -14.26 -8.21 -2.03
CA SER A 90 -14.32 -9.33 -2.98
C SER A 90 -12.99 -10.06 -3.17
N LYS A 91 -11.86 -9.45 -2.79
CA LYS A 91 -10.52 -10.02 -2.90
C LYS A 91 -9.98 -10.53 -1.55
N GLN A 92 -10.65 -10.29 -0.42
CA GLN A 92 -10.18 -10.73 0.91
C GLN A 92 -9.96 -12.23 1.02
N LYS A 93 -10.85 -13.06 0.45
CA LYS A 93 -10.67 -14.52 0.43
C LYS A 93 -9.35 -14.95 -0.21
N ARG A 94 -8.85 -14.18 -1.19
CA ARG A 94 -7.56 -14.45 -1.85
C ARG A 94 -6.37 -14.21 -0.93
N LEU A 95 -6.56 -13.39 0.11
CA LEU A 95 -5.50 -13.02 1.05
C LEU A 95 -5.32 -14.07 2.16
N GLU A 96 -6.21 -15.07 2.29
CA GLU A 96 -6.16 -16.08 3.35
C GLU A 96 -4.83 -16.84 3.41
N ASN A 97 -4.16 -17.02 2.27
CA ASN A 97 -2.86 -17.72 2.16
C ASN A 97 -1.71 -16.78 1.77
N MET A 98 -1.89 -15.47 1.95
CA MET A 98 -0.90 -14.47 1.63
C MET A 98 -0.64 -13.59 2.84
N GLU A 99 0.55 -13.03 2.91
CA GLU A 99 0.90 -12.07 3.95
C GLU A 99 0.94 -10.65 3.39
N ARG A 100 0.50 -9.69 4.20
CA ARG A 100 0.77 -8.29 3.91
C ARG A 100 2.28 -8.11 3.88
N MET A 101 2.79 -7.39 2.89
CA MET A 101 4.21 -7.03 2.84
C MET A 101 4.65 -6.47 4.21
N PRO A 102 5.76 -6.94 4.78
CA PRO A 102 6.19 -6.46 6.09
C PRO A 102 6.58 -4.98 6.04
N LEU A 103 6.34 -4.27 7.14
CA LEU A 103 6.79 -2.88 7.31
C LEU A 103 8.31 -2.82 7.45
N GLU A 104 8.84 -3.70 8.28
CA GLU A 104 10.25 -3.88 8.54
C GLU A 104 10.65 -5.29 8.10
N CYS A 105 11.77 -5.41 7.40
CA CYS A 105 12.26 -6.68 6.89
C CYS A 105 13.75 -6.80 7.16
N GLU A 106 14.15 -7.76 8.00
CA GLU A 106 15.58 -7.97 8.32
C GLU A 106 16.36 -8.56 7.13
N LEU A 107 15.66 -9.19 6.19
CA LEU A 107 16.23 -9.77 4.96
C LEU A 107 16.40 -8.74 3.84
N TYR A 108 16.17 -7.48 4.17
CA TYR A 108 16.28 -6.34 3.28
C TYR A 108 17.76 -6.02 3.01
N LYS A 109 18.10 -5.87 1.72
CA LYS A 109 19.36 -5.29 1.29
C LYS A 109 19.07 -3.94 0.65
N ALA A 110 18.89 -2.89 1.45
CA ALA A 110 19.26 -1.58 0.95
C ALA A 110 20.78 -1.50 1.02
N GLU A 111 21.40 -0.97 -0.03
CA GLU A 111 22.73 -0.41 0.08
C GLU A 111 22.78 0.49 1.32
N GLN A 112 23.79 0.29 2.17
CA GLN A 112 24.00 1.12 3.35
C GLN A 112 24.23 2.57 2.89
N GLY A 113 23.23 3.43 3.04
CA GLY A 113 23.35 4.83 2.60
C GLY A 113 22.05 5.56 2.29
N HIS A 114 20.89 4.90 2.27
CA HIS A 114 19.63 5.65 2.23
C HIS A 114 19.33 6.23 3.62
N ASP A 115 19.57 7.53 3.75
CA ASP A 115 19.25 8.33 4.92
C ASP A 115 17.74 8.19 5.21
N PHE A 116 17.41 7.45 6.27
CA PHE A 116 16.05 7.30 6.78
C PHE A 116 15.68 8.53 7.61
N SER A 117 15.80 9.73 7.05
CA SER A 117 15.01 10.82 7.59
C SER A 117 13.58 10.55 7.10
N PRO A 118 12.58 10.39 7.99
CA PRO A 118 11.23 10.73 7.55
C PRO A 118 11.36 12.13 6.93
N GLU A 119 10.84 12.33 5.73
CA GLU A 119 10.56 13.67 5.23
C GLU A 119 9.50 14.25 6.17
N VAL A 120 9.92 14.66 7.37
CA VAL A 120 9.31 15.77 8.08
C VAL A 120 9.58 16.94 7.15
N ASP A 121 8.62 17.21 6.29
CA ASP A 121 8.45 18.51 5.67
C ASP A 121 8.38 19.51 6.83
N ASN A 122 9.56 19.96 7.28
CA ASN A 122 9.76 21.03 8.24
C ASN A 122 9.26 22.30 7.55
N ILE A 123 7.97 22.56 7.69
CA ILE A 123 7.43 23.90 7.47
C ILE A 123 7.15 24.46 8.85
N TYR A 124 8.20 25.00 9.47
CA TYR A 124 8.08 25.92 10.57
C TYR A 124 8.10 27.35 10.03
N TYR A 125 7.06 28.09 10.43
CA TYR A 125 6.72 29.50 10.24
C TYR A 125 6.11 29.92 8.90
#